data_AF-A0A3Q9GBY4-F1
#
_entry.id   AF-A0A3Q9GBY4-F1
#
_cell.length_a   1.000
_cell.length_b   1.000
_cell.length_c   1.000
_cell.angle_alpha   90.00
_cell.angle_beta   90.00
_cell.angle_gamma   90.00
#
_symmetry.space_group_name_H-M   'P 1'
#
loop_
_entity.id
_entity.type
_entity.pdbx_description
1 polymer ?
#
loop_
_entity_poly.entity_id
_entity_poly.type
_entity_poly.pdbx_seq_one_letter_code
_entity_poly.pdbx_strand_id
1 'polypeptide(L)' 'MKYLCTCLVILLLVGCDAKDRCLDDGGRYDEASKQCVYE' A
#
# COMPACT_ATOMS: atom_id res chain seq x y z
N MET A 1 -13.48 19.61 13.12
CA MET A 1 -12.98 18.22 12.93
C MET A 1 -13.32 17.74 11.51
N LYS A 2 -12.55 18.14 10.48
CA LYS A 2 -12.88 17.80 9.08
C LYS A 2 -11.67 17.39 8.22
N TYR A 3 -10.46 17.47 8.76
CA TYR A 3 -9.22 17.19 8.02
C TYR A 3 -8.58 15.84 8.37
N LEU A 4 -9.15 15.07 9.30
CA LEU A 4 -8.58 13.75 9.68
C LEU A 4 -8.91 12.64 8.67
N CYS A 5 -10.03 12.74 7.94
CA CYS A 5 -10.41 11.71 6.95
C CYS A 5 -9.54 11.70 5.69
N THR A 6 -9.01 12.85 5.28
CA THR A 6 -8.28 12.97 4.00
C THR A 6 -6.89 12.33 4.05
N CYS A 7 -6.19 12.36 5.18
CA CYS A 7 -4.87 11.75 5.30
C CYS A 7 -4.91 10.21 5.25
N LEU A 8 -5.99 9.59 5.73
CA LEU A 8 -6.15 8.13 5.68
C LEU A 8 -6.29 7.64 4.22
N VAL A 9 -7.04 8.38 3.41
CA VAL A 9 -7.27 8.04 1.99
C VAL A 9 -5.97 8.13 1.19
N ILE A 10 -5.12 9.13 1.46
CA ILE A 10 -3.83 9.29 0.76
C ILE A 10 -2.86 8.17 1.14
N LEU A 11 -2.80 7.79 2.42
CA LEU A 11 -1.98 6.66 2.88
C LEU A 11 -2.44 5.31 2.32
N LEU A 12 -3.74 5.14 2.09
CA LEU A 12 -4.30 3.95 1.45
C LEU A 12 -4.02 3.93 -0.05
N LEU A 13 -4.07 5.08 -0.73
CA LEU A 13 -3.80 5.17 -2.17
C LEU A 13 -2.33 4.90 -2.52
N VAL A 14 -1.38 5.43 -1.73
CA VAL A 14 0.06 5.15 -1.94
C VAL A 14 0.41 3.69 -1.58
N GLY A 15 -0.28 3.12 -0.59
CA GLY A 15 -0.16 1.70 -0.25
C GLY A 15 -0.79 0.77 -1.30
N CYS A 16 -1.91 1.17 -1.91
CA CYS A 16 -2.54 0.45 -3.01
C CYS A 16 -1.61 0.38 -4.21
N ASP A 17 -1.06 1.50 -4.68
CA ASP A 17 -0.21 1.51 -5.89
C ASP A 17 1.04 0.62 -5.73
N ALA A 18 1.71 0.68 -4.57
CA ALA A 18 2.86 -0.17 -4.28
C ALA A 18 2.49 -1.65 -4.08
N LYS A 19 1.31 -1.94 -3.51
CA LYS A 19 0.79 -3.29 -3.31
C LYS A 19 0.38 -3.93 -4.63
N ASP A 20 -0.41 -3.22 -5.42
CA ASP A 20 -0.91 -3.68 -6.71
C ASP A 20 0.27 -3.95 -7.64
N ARG A 21 1.26 -3.03 -7.70
CA ARG A 21 2.50 -3.23 -8.46
C ARG A 21 3.32 -4.43 -7.99
N CYS A 22 3.45 -4.62 -6.68
CA CYS A 22 4.15 -5.78 -6.11
C CYS A 22 3.54 -7.11 -6.55
N LEU A 23 2.20 -7.18 -6.51
CA LEU A 23 1.45 -8.37 -6.87
C LEU A 23 1.48 -8.63 -8.38
N ASP A 24 1.47 -7.57 -9.20
CA ASP A 24 1.55 -7.66 -10.66
C ASP A 24 2.93 -8.16 -11.15
N ASP A 25 4.01 -7.72 -10.50
CA ASP A 25 5.39 -8.21 -10.74
C ASP A 25 5.61 -9.66 -10.22
N GLY A 26 4.61 -10.29 -9.59
CA GLY A 26 4.70 -11.65 -9.05
C GLY A 26 5.35 -11.76 -7.68
N GLY A 27 5.53 -10.64 -6.98
CA GLY A 27 5.98 -10.60 -5.59
C GLY A 27 4.86 -10.89 -4.59
N ARG A 28 5.23 -11.05 -3.32
CA ARG A 28 4.29 -11.09 -2.19
C ARG A 28 4.35 -9.79 -1.41
N TYR A 29 3.20 -9.14 -1.25
CA TYR A 29 3.09 -7.93 -0.45
C TYR A 29 2.81 -8.26 1.02
N ASP A 30 3.68 -7.80 1.92
CA ASP A 30 3.51 -7.96 3.36
C ASP A 30 2.81 -6.72 3.96
N GLU A 31 1.56 -6.91 4.41
CA GLU A 31 0.74 -5.79 4.91
C GLU A 31 1.22 -5.26 6.27
N ALA A 32 1.95 -6.06 7.05
CA ALA A 32 2.45 -5.67 8.36
C ALA A 32 3.64 -4.70 8.25
N SER A 33 4.56 -5.00 7.33
CA SER A 33 5.76 -4.19 7.06
C SER A 33 5.59 -3.18 5.94
N LYS A 34 4.48 -3.26 5.19
CA LYS A 34 4.20 -2.46 3.99
C LYS A 34 5.28 -2.59 2.92
N GLN A 35 5.89 -3.77 2.81
CA GLN A 35 6.97 -4.05 1.87
C GLN A 35 6.59 -5.14 0.88
N CYS A 36 7.17 -5.05 -0.32
CA CYS A 36 7.11 -6.11 -1.31
C CYS A 36 8.32 -7.04 -1.14
N VAL A 37 8.07 -8.35 -1.13
CA VAL A 37 9.09 -9.39 -1.07
C VAL A 37 9.02 -10.20 -2.37
N TYR A 38 10.16 -10.39 -3.00
CA TYR A 38 10.33 -11.21 -4.21
C TYR A 38 11.12 -12.47 -3.81
N GLU A 39 10.63 -13.66 -4.19
CA GLU A 39 11.36 -14.94 -4.03
C GLU A 39 12.16 -15.29 -5.28
#